data_AF-A0A3A4JVT8-F1
#
_entry.id   AF-A0A3A4JVT8-F1
#
_cell.length_a   1.000
_cell.length_b   1.000
_cell.length_c   1.000
_cell.angle_alpha   90.00
_cell.angle_beta   90.00
_cell.angle_gamma   90.00
#
_symmetry.space_group_name_H-M   'P 1'
#
loop_
_entity.id
_entity.type
_entity.pdbx_description
1 polymer ?
#
loop_
_entity_poly.entity_id
_entity_poly.type
_entity_poly.pdbx_seq_one_letter_code
_entity_poly.pdbx_strand_id
1 'polypeptide(L)'
;MRLRRLPFSSAEALAEHVRSESLFERFRVVSFDLFDTILLRLFPPETAADVVGRWLVAKLTAAGRPPRLSPFRARQLAFERHAEEARRAGFDAEAGLETFAPTWVAELAGGEFPDSAILAQGTIDVAIDAEIRATRPNMFLVELAREAKAAGCRVAMASDTVYSAPFVARLLAAHGLSGLFDEIYTSSDRKRFKWSGRLYEALVEAEKARPEEVLHIGDNPYADGRAARRRGV
;
A
#
# COMPACT_ATOMS: atom_id res chain seq x y z
N MET A 1 -19.68 13.35 -1.08
CA MET A 1 -19.72 12.19 -0.18
C MET A 1 -19.00 12.60 1.11
N ARG A 2 -19.71 12.77 2.23
CA ARG A 2 -19.15 13.37 3.45
C ARG A 2 -18.16 12.41 4.10
N LEU A 3 -16.88 12.79 4.17
CA LEU A 3 -15.85 12.15 5.00
C LEU A 3 -16.39 12.05 6.44
N ARG A 4 -16.80 10.84 6.85
CA ARG A 4 -17.12 10.58 8.26
C ARG A 4 -15.81 10.68 9.03
N ARG A 5 -15.76 11.66 9.95
CA ARG A 5 -14.64 11.97 10.84
C ARG A 5 -14.05 10.67 11.42
N LEU A 6 -12.72 10.59 11.39
CA LEU A 6 -11.94 9.77 12.30
C LEU A 6 -12.46 9.99 13.75
N PRO A 7 -12.40 8.99 14.65
CA PRO A 7 -12.75 9.19 16.05
C PRO A 7 -11.87 10.28 16.72
N PHE A 8 -10.71 10.58 16.13
CA PHE A 8 -9.81 11.65 16.52
C PHE A 8 -9.85 12.80 15.50
N SER A 9 -9.75 14.04 15.97
CA SER A 9 -9.79 15.25 15.13
C SER A 9 -8.51 15.47 14.29
N SER A 10 -7.40 14.81 14.64
CA SER A 10 -6.12 14.89 13.94
C SER A 10 -5.22 13.68 14.29
N ALA A 11 -4.14 13.48 13.51
CA ALA A 11 -3.10 12.50 13.83
C ALA A 11 -2.37 12.81 15.14
N GLU A 12 -2.26 14.10 15.49
CA GLU A 12 -1.72 14.57 16.77
C GLU A 12 -2.61 14.12 17.94
N ALA A 13 -3.92 14.35 17.85
CA ALA A 13 -4.87 13.93 18.89
C ALA A 13 -4.89 12.40 19.08
N LEU A 14 -4.71 11.65 17.99
CA LEU A 14 -4.53 10.20 18.05
C LEU A 14 -3.24 9.84 18.79
N ALA A 15 -2.10 10.44 18.44
CA ALA A 15 -0.83 10.17 19.09
C ALA A 15 -0.87 10.52 20.59
N GLU A 16 -1.49 11.64 20.96
CA GLU A 16 -1.72 12.02 22.36
C GLU A 16 -2.55 10.98 23.10
N HIS A 17 -3.63 10.47 22.48
CA HIS A 17 -4.46 9.43 23.09
C HIS A 17 -3.69 8.12 23.29
N VAL A 18 -2.90 7.69 22.30
CA VAL A 18 -2.07 6.49 22.42
C VAL A 18 -1.09 6.61 23.58
N ARG A 19 -0.48 7.80 23.76
CA ARG A 19 0.43 8.09 24.86
C ARG A 19 -0.30 8.12 26.21
N SER A 20 -1.44 8.81 26.31
CA SER A 20 -2.16 8.96 27.58
C SER A 20 -2.66 7.64 28.13
N GLU A 21 -3.06 6.72 27.24
CA GLU A 21 -3.54 5.38 27.61
C GLU A 21 -2.41 4.35 27.76
N SER A 22 -1.15 4.76 27.59
CA SER A 22 0.05 3.89 27.67
C SER A 22 -0.10 2.61 26.84
N LEU A 23 -0.67 2.72 25.64
CA LEU A 23 -1.09 1.55 24.87
C LEU A 23 0.06 0.62 24.51
N PHE A 24 1.28 1.14 24.32
CA PHE A 24 2.44 0.32 23.98
C PHE A 24 2.84 -0.69 25.05
N GLU A 25 2.46 -0.47 26.31
CA GLU A 25 2.67 -1.47 27.38
C GLU A 25 1.70 -2.66 27.28
N ARG A 26 0.62 -2.50 26.50
CA ARG A 26 -0.47 -3.48 26.39
C ARG A 26 -0.39 -4.33 25.13
N PHE A 27 0.35 -3.87 24.13
CA PHE A 27 0.41 -4.52 22.82
C PHE A 27 1.84 -4.98 22.51
N ARG A 28 1.96 -6.20 21.99
CA ARG A 28 3.22 -6.78 21.55
C ARG A 28 3.60 -6.29 20.15
N VAL A 29 2.60 -6.09 19.30
CA VAL A 29 2.78 -5.63 17.92
C VAL A 29 1.97 -4.36 17.69
N VAL A 30 2.58 -3.34 17.12
CA VAL A 30 1.89 -2.14 16.66
C VAL A 30 2.06 -2.06 15.14
N SER A 31 0.94 -2.15 14.43
CA SER A 31 0.92 -2.08 12.97
C SER A 31 0.35 -0.75 12.50
N PHE A 32 0.90 -0.22 11.42
CA PHE A 32 0.46 1.05 10.83
C PHE A 32 0.01 0.85 9.39
N ASP A 33 -1.01 1.58 8.96
CA ASP A 33 -1.25 1.77 7.54
C ASP A 33 -0.17 2.65 6.90
N LEU A 34 0.03 2.49 5.59
CA LEU A 34 1.02 3.23 4.82
C LEU A 34 0.50 4.60 4.42
N PHE A 35 -0.48 4.65 3.53
CA PHE A 35 -0.88 5.88 2.86
C PHE A 35 -1.95 6.63 3.62
N ASP A 36 -1.89 7.96 3.59
CA ASP A 36 -2.78 8.84 4.36
C ASP A 36 -2.70 8.59 5.89
N THR A 37 -1.72 7.78 6.31
CA THR A 37 -1.37 7.43 7.69
C THR A 37 0.11 7.76 7.95
N ILE A 38 1.05 6.88 7.60
CA ILE A 38 2.51 7.13 7.75
C ILE A 38 3.04 8.08 6.68
N LEU A 39 2.58 7.91 5.43
CA LEU A 39 2.88 8.78 4.31
C LEU A 39 1.61 9.49 3.85
N LEU A 40 1.57 10.81 4.02
CA LEU A 40 0.46 11.63 3.55
C LEU A 40 0.60 11.87 2.05
N ARG A 41 -0.46 11.62 1.29
CA ARG A 41 -0.48 11.94 -0.13
C ARG A 41 -0.71 13.44 -0.34
N LEU A 42 0.08 14.04 -1.21
CA LEU A 42 -0.03 15.42 -1.68
C LEU A 42 -0.99 15.55 -2.87
N PHE A 43 -1.22 14.43 -3.57
CA PHE A 43 -2.07 14.32 -4.74
C PHE A 43 -2.99 13.10 -4.62
N PRO A 44 -4.07 13.02 -5.41
CA PRO A 44 -4.94 11.86 -5.41
C PRO A 44 -4.19 10.54 -5.70
N PRO A 45 -4.61 9.39 -5.12
CA PRO A 45 -3.93 8.10 -5.27
C PRO A 45 -3.70 7.66 -6.72
N GLU A 46 -4.55 8.08 -7.66
CA GLU A 46 -4.44 7.79 -9.08
C GLU A 46 -3.27 8.50 -9.78
N THR A 47 -2.67 9.52 -9.15
CA THR A 47 -1.64 10.37 -9.78
C THR A 47 -0.41 9.56 -10.23
N ALA A 48 0.06 8.61 -9.42
CA ALA A 48 1.19 7.77 -9.80
C ALA A 48 0.86 6.92 -11.03
N ALA A 49 -0.34 6.35 -11.09
CA ALA A 49 -0.80 5.59 -12.25
C ALA A 49 -0.92 6.44 -13.51
N ASP A 50 -1.37 7.69 -13.39
CA ASP A 50 -1.43 8.65 -14.50
C ASP A 50 -0.05 9.02 -15.05
N VAL A 51 0.92 9.26 -14.15
CA VAL A 51 2.32 9.55 -14.54
C VAL A 51 2.90 8.38 -15.33
N VAL A 52 2.73 7.16 -14.81
CA VAL A 52 3.17 5.93 -15.48
C VAL A 52 2.49 5.76 -16.84
N GLY A 53 1.17 5.98 -16.90
CA GLY A 53 0.40 5.87 -18.14
C GLY A 53 0.88 6.84 -19.23
N ARG A 54 1.15 8.10 -18.87
CA ARG A 54 1.70 9.11 -19.80
C ARG A 54 3.11 8.74 -20.25
N TRP A 55 3.95 8.26 -19.33
CA TRP A 55 5.30 7.79 -19.64
C TRP A 55 5.27 6.62 -20.64
N LEU A 56 4.40 5.63 -20.42
CA LEU A 56 4.23 4.50 -21.34
C LEU A 56 3.80 4.96 -22.74
N VAL A 57 2.80 5.85 -22.83
CA VAL A 57 2.34 6.41 -24.12
C VAL A 57 3.48 7.10 -24.86
N ALA A 58 4.29 7.90 -24.15
CA ALA A 58 5.42 8.57 -24.76
C ALA A 58 6.46 7.58 -25.29
N LYS A 59 6.80 6.53 -24.52
CA LYS A 59 7.75 5.49 -24.93
C LYS A 59 7.26 4.69 -26.14
N LEU A 60 6.00 4.26 -26.10
CA LEU A 60 5.35 3.53 -27.18
C LEU A 60 5.29 4.37 -28.48
N THR A 61 4.91 5.65 -28.37
CA THR A 61 4.84 6.57 -29.50
C THR A 61 6.22 6.80 -30.12
N ALA A 62 7.26 7.02 -29.30
CA ALA A 62 8.64 7.18 -29.78
C ALA A 62 9.17 5.93 -30.49
N ALA A 63 8.68 4.74 -30.11
CA ALA A 63 8.99 3.47 -30.76
C ALA A 63 8.13 3.18 -32.02
N GLY A 64 7.37 4.16 -32.52
CA GLY A 64 6.49 3.99 -33.68
C GLY A 64 5.30 3.06 -33.43
N ARG A 65 4.92 2.85 -32.17
CA ARG A 65 3.85 1.96 -31.74
C ARG A 65 2.79 2.74 -30.95
N PRO A 66 1.89 3.49 -31.61
CA PRO A 66 0.89 4.28 -30.89
C PRO A 66 0.01 3.38 -30.00
N PRO A 67 -0.43 3.88 -28.83
CA PRO A 67 -1.26 3.10 -27.91
C PRO A 67 -2.58 2.69 -28.56
N ARG A 68 -3.02 1.46 -28.30
CA ARG A 68 -4.30 0.90 -28.81
C ARG A 68 -5.48 1.20 -27.88
N LEU A 69 -5.21 1.47 -26.61
CA LEU A 69 -6.18 1.80 -25.58
C LEU A 69 -5.75 3.09 -24.87
N SER A 70 -6.66 3.67 -24.08
CA SER A 70 -6.22 4.67 -23.10
C SER A 70 -5.36 4.00 -22.01
N PRO A 71 -4.36 4.68 -21.43
CA PRO A 71 -3.51 4.11 -20.39
C PRO A 71 -4.31 3.63 -19.19
N PHE A 72 -5.34 4.38 -18.80
CA PHE A 72 -6.27 4.00 -17.73
C PHE A 72 -7.00 2.69 -18.05
N ARG A 73 -7.55 2.54 -19.27
CA ARG A 73 -8.29 1.33 -19.63
C ARG A 73 -7.37 0.12 -19.71
N ALA A 74 -6.18 0.26 -20.29
CA ALA A 74 -5.18 -0.81 -20.33
C ALA A 74 -4.77 -1.27 -18.93
N ARG A 75 -4.57 -0.31 -17.99
CA ARG A 75 -4.26 -0.61 -16.59
C ARG A 75 -5.39 -1.39 -15.92
N GLN A 76 -6.63 -0.92 -16.11
CA GLN A 76 -7.80 -1.53 -15.52
C GLN A 76 -7.97 -2.98 -15.98
N LEU A 77 -7.88 -3.24 -17.29
CA LEU A 77 -7.96 -4.60 -17.84
C LEU A 77 -6.86 -5.51 -17.29
N ALA A 78 -5.63 -5.01 -17.21
CA ALA A 78 -4.52 -5.75 -16.64
C ALA A 78 -4.78 -6.10 -15.16
N PHE A 79 -5.17 -5.13 -14.34
CA PHE A 79 -5.49 -5.36 -12.94
C PHE A 79 -6.65 -6.36 -12.78
N GLU A 80 -7.76 -6.16 -13.49
CA GLU A 80 -8.97 -7.01 -13.41
C GLU A 80 -8.66 -8.46 -13.78
N ARG A 81 -7.84 -8.70 -14.81
CA ARG A 81 -7.42 -10.04 -15.19
C ARG A 81 -6.70 -10.76 -14.05
N HIS A 82 -5.69 -10.12 -13.46
CA HIS A 82 -4.89 -10.73 -12.39
C HIS A 82 -5.66 -10.84 -11.06
N ALA A 83 -6.52 -9.87 -10.76
CA ALA A 83 -7.42 -9.91 -9.60
C ALA A 83 -8.44 -11.05 -9.71
N GLU A 84 -8.98 -11.29 -10.90
CA GLU A 84 -9.87 -12.42 -11.18
C GLU A 84 -9.15 -13.78 -11.04
N GLU A 85 -7.90 -13.87 -11.51
CA GLU A 85 -7.06 -15.06 -11.30
C GLU A 85 -6.82 -15.33 -9.81
N ALA A 86 -6.52 -14.29 -9.02
CA ALA A 86 -6.39 -14.40 -7.56
C ALA A 86 -7.69 -14.86 -6.90
N ARG A 87 -8.83 -14.29 -7.31
CA ARG A 87 -10.16 -14.67 -6.81
C ARG A 87 -10.49 -16.14 -7.09
N ARG A 88 -10.20 -16.63 -8.30
CA ARG A 88 -10.38 -18.04 -8.68
C ARG A 88 -9.51 -18.99 -7.86
N ALA A 89 -8.35 -18.53 -7.40
CA ALA A 89 -7.47 -19.25 -6.51
C ALA A 89 -7.87 -19.16 -5.01
N GLY A 90 -9.01 -18.54 -4.67
CA GLY A 90 -9.51 -18.43 -3.29
C GLY A 90 -8.91 -17.29 -2.47
N PHE A 91 -8.14 -16.41 -3.12
CA PHE A 91 -7.65 -15.17 -2.54
C PHE A 91 -8.67 -14.03 -2.72
N ASP A 92 -8.35 -12.87 -2.17
CA ASP A 92 -9.13 -11.68 -2.49
C ASP A 92 -8.79 -11.22 -3.93
N ALA A 93 -9.69 -10.45 -4.54
CA ALA A 93 -9.52 -9.92 -5.89
C ALA A 93 -8.49 -8.77 -5.90
N GLU A 94 -7.22 -9.13 -5.76
CA GLU A 94 -6.07 -8.22 -5.65
C GLU A 94 -4.99 -8.58 -6.69
N ALA A 95 -4.29 -7.57 -7.19
CA ALA A 95 -3.17 -7.72 -8.10
C ALA A 95 -2.07 -6.67 -7.83
N GLY A 96 -0.87 -7.16 -7.52
CA GLY A 96 0.31 -6.31 -7.38
C GLY A 96 0.78 -5.70 -8.71
N LEU A 97 1.37 -4.50 -8.66
CA LEU A 97 1.87 -3.77 -9.82
C LEU A 97 2.89 -4.58 -10.60
N GLU A 98 3.82 -5.24 -9.92
CA GLU A 98 4.83 -6.09 -10.53
C GLU A 98 4.20 -7.25 -11.33
N THR A 99 3.06 -7.75 -10.88
CA THR A 99 2.29 -8.81 -11.56
C THR A 99 1.56 -8.28 -12.79
N PHE A 100 0.85 -7.15 -12.67
CA PHE A 100 0.01 -6.67 -13.77
C PHE A 100 0.73 -5.72 -14.74
N ALA A 101 1.90 -5.17 -14.41
CA ALA A 101 2.65 -4.25 -15.28
C ALA A 101 2.97 -4.82 -16.67
N PRO A 102 3.45 -6.07 -16.82
CA PRO A 102 3.65 -6.67 -18.15
C PRO A 102 2.35 -6.71 -18.98
N THR A 103 1.23 -7.08 -18.35
CA THR A 103 -0.07 -7.09 -19.01
C THR A 103 -0.54 -5.67 -19.34
N TRP A 104 -0.30 -4.70 -18.47
CA TRP A 104 -0.63 -3.29 -18.75
C TRP A 104 0.09 -2.79 -20.00
N VAL A 105 1.39 -3.06 -20.12
CA VAL A 105 2.17 -2.71 -21.32
C VAL A 105 1.61 -3.40 -22.56
N ALA A 106 1.30 -4.70 -22.48
CA ALA A 106 0.76 -5.46 -23.61
C ALA A 106 -0.63 -4.95 -24.03
N GLU A 107 -1.55 -4.73 -23.09
CA GLU A 107 -2.89 -4.18 -23.36
C GLU A 107 -2.80 -2.80 -24.01
N LEU A 108 -1.90 -1.95 -23.52
CA LEU A 108 -1.70 -0.61 -24.07
C LEU A 108 -1.11 -0.64 -25.49
N ALA A 109 -0.18 -1.56 -25.75
CA ALA A 109 0.49 -1.71 -27.04
C ALA A 109 -0.30 -2.55 -28.06
N GLY A 110 -1.32 -3.28 -27.62
CA GLY A 110 -2.08 -4.25 -28.42
C GLY A 110 -1.36 -5.59 -28.65
N GLY A 111 -0.50 -5.99 -27.73
CA GLY A 111 0.26 -7.24 -27.77
C GLY A 111 1.68 -7.10 -27.24
N GLU A 112 2.36 -8.23 -27.06
CA GLU A 112 3.78 -8.26 -26.72
C GLU A 112 4.65 -7.80 -27.90
N PHE A 113 5.78 -7.17 -27.57
CA PHE A 113 6.79 -6.70 -28.54
C PHE A 113 8.17 -6.67 -27.85
N PRO A 114 9.28 -6.51 -28.60
CA PRO A 114 10.63 -6.70 -28.06
C PRO A 114 10.94 -5.93 -26.76
N ASP A 115 10.41 -4.72 -26.58
CA ASP A 115 10.67 -3.90 -25.39
C ASP A 115 9.63 -4.05 -24.26
N SER A 116 8.65 -4.97 -24.38
CA SER A 116 7.58 -5.10 -23.39
C SER A 116 8.10 -5.31 -21.97
N ALA A 117 9.10 -6.18 -21.79
CA ALA A 117 9.70 -6.44 -20.48
C ALA A 117 10.42 -5.21 -19.90
N ILE A 118 11.13 -4.46 -20.75
CA ILE A 118 11.83 -3.23 -20.35
C ILE A 118 10.84 -2.17 -19.91
N LEU A 119 9.73 -1.99 -20.64
CA LEU A 119 8.70 -1.04 -20.26
C LEU A 119 7.93 -1.48 -19.02
N ALA A 120 7.73 -2.78 -18.82
CA ALA A 120 7.10 -3.30 -17.60
C ALA A 120 7.97 -3.01 -16.37
N GLN A 121 9.29 -3.20 -16.45
CA GLN A 121 10.20 -2.81 -15.38
C GLN A 121 10.19 -1.30 -15.15
N GLY A 122 10.28 -0.51 -16.23
CA GLY A 122 10.20 0.94 -16.14
C GLY A 122 8.86 1.47 -15.61
N THR A 123 7.77 0.71 -15.72
CA THR A 123 6.46 1.04 -15.12
C THR A 123 6.56 1.04 -13.60
N ILE A 124 7.28 0.07 -13.02
CA ILE A 124 7.52 -0.04 -11.57
C ILE A 124 8.42 1.11 -11.11
N ASP A 125 9.50 1.38 -11.85
CA ASP A 125 10.47 2.43 -11.48
C ASP A 125 9.88 3.85 -11.61
N VAL A 126 9.05 4.11 -12.62
CA VAL A 126 8.34 5.39 -12.74
C VAL A 126 7.26 5.51 -11.66
N ALA A 127 6.59 4.42 -11.29
CA ALA A 127 5.58 4.43 -10.23
C ALA A 127 6.21 4.81 -8.89
N ILE A 128 7.36 4.24 -8.53
CA ILE A 128 8.02 4.57 -7.26
C ILE A 128 8.49 6.02 -7.24
N ASP A 129 9.09 6.51 -8.32
CA ASP A 129 9.51 7.92 -8.42
C ASP A 129 8.33 8.88 -8.28
N ALA A 130 7.18 8.52 -8.86
CA ALA A 130 5.95 9.29 -8.72
C ALA A 130 5.43 9.29 -7.27
N GLU A 131 5.39 8.13 -6.62
CA GLU A 131 4.95 8.01 -5.21
C GLU A 131 5.87 8.77 -4.26
N ILE A 132 7.19 8.71 -4.44
CA ILE A 132 8.16 9.48 -3.63
C ILE A 132 7.84 10.98 -3.71
N ARG A 133 7.57 11.50 -4.92
CA ARG A 133 7.26 12.93 -5.14
C ARG A 133 5.86 13.31 -4.67
N ALA A 134 4.93 12.35 -4.66
CA ALA A 134 3.53 12.57 -4.33
C ALA A 134 3.23 12.37 -2.85
N THR A 135 4.21 12.01 -2.03
CA THR A 135 4.01 11.73 -0.61
C THR A 135 4.97 12.50 0.28
N ARG A 136 4.60 12.66 1.56
CA ARG A 136 5.50 13.15 2.61
C ARG A 136 5.23 12.42 3.92
N PRO A 137 6.22 12.29 4.82
CA PRO A 137 6.00 11.70 6.13
C PRO A 137 4.98 12.45 6.98
N ASN A 138 4.11 11.70 7.65
CA ASN A 138 3.31 12.19 8.77
C ASN A 138 4.15 12.11 10.04
N MET A 139 4.84 13.20 10.40
CA MET A 139 5.79 13.17 11.51
C MET A 139 5.16 12.77 12.85
N PHE A 140 3.87 13.05 13.09
CA PHE A 140 3.20 12.60 14.31
C PHE A 140 3.15 11.08 14.43
N LEU A 141 2.78 10.38 13.35
CA LEU A 141 2.68 8.92 13.35
C LEU A 141 4.04 8.23 13.14
N VAL A 142 4.99 8.91 12.49
CA VAL A 142 6.38 8.45 12.43
C VAL A 142 7.02 8.47 13.81
N GLU A 143 6.88 9.56 14.58
CA GLU A 143 7.37 9.58 15.97
C GLU A 143 6.64 8.56 16.83
N LEU A 144 5.33 8.41 16.66
CA LEU A 144 4.56 7.40 17.38
C LEU A 144 5.07 5.97 17.10
N ALA A 145 5.43 5.66 15.85
CA ALA A 145 6.04 4.37 15.49
C ALA A 145 7.43 4.19 16.12
N ARG A 146 8.24 5.26 16.20
CA ARG A 146 9.55 5.24 16.90
C ARG A 146 9.38 5.00 18.40
N GLU A 147 8.40 5.66 19.02
CA GLU A 147 8.05 5.47 20.43
C GLU A 147 7.60 4.03 20.72
N ALA A 148 6.73 3.46 19.87
CA ALA A 148 6.33 2.06 19.98
C ALA A 148 7.54 1.11 19.95
N LYS A 149 8.47 1.35 19.03
CA LYS A 149 9.71 0.56 18.91
C LYS A 149 10.60 0.71 20.15
N ALA A 150 10.75 1.93 20.66
CA ALA A 150 11.53 2.22 21.87
C ALA A 150 10.91 1.58 23.13
N ALA A 151 9.58 1.43 23.16
CA ALA A 151 8.85 0.70 24.20
C ALA A 151 8.98 -0.83 24.08
N GLY A 152 9.69 -1.34 23.07
CA GLY A 152 9.90 -2.77 22.85
C GLY A 152 8.80 -3.46 22.06
N CYS A 153 7.82 -2.72 21.53
CA CYS A 153 6.85 -3.30 20.59
C CYS A 153 7.55 -3.67 19.29
N ARG A 154 7.07 -4.74 18.67
CA ARG A 154 7.37 -5.01 17.26
C ARG A 154 6.54 -4.08 16.39
N VAL A 155 7.17 -3.37 15.47
CA VAL A 155 6.50 -2.34 14.67
C VAL A 155 6.38 -2.81 13.23
N ALA A 156 5.14 -2.98 12.75
CA ALA A 156 4.85 -3.52 11.42
C ALA A 156 4.08 -2.52 10.56
N MET A 157 4.06 -2.75 9.25
CA MET A 157 3.19 -2.06 8.32
C MET A 157 2.13 -3.01 7.78
N ALA A 158 0.88 -2.57 7.68
CA ALA A 158 -0.21 -3.33 7.07
C ALA A 158 -1.03 -2.41 6.15
N SER A 159 -0.96 -2.61 4.84
CA SER A 159 -1.61 -1.71 3.89
C SER A 159 -2.27 -2.42 2.70
N ASP A 160 -3.45 -1.93 2.32
CA ASP A 160 -4.13 -2.32 1.09
C ASP A 160 -3.55 -1.51 -0.06
N THR A 161 -2.63 -2.10 -0.81
CA THR A 161 -1.90 -1.43 -1.88
C THR A 161 -1.46 -2.41 -2.96
N VAL A 162 -1.45 -1.93 -4.20
CA VAL A 162 -0.87 -2.65 -5.35
C VAL A 162 0.65 -2.77 -5.27
N TYR A 163 1.31 -2.06 -4.37
CA TYR A 163 2.76 -2.07 -4.25
C TYR A 163 3.26 -3.22 -3.37
N SER A 164 4.32 -3.90 -3.79
CA SER A 164 4.94 -4.97 -3.01
C SER A 164 5.69 -4.44 -1.77
N ALA A 165 6.01 -5.30 -0.80
CA ALA A 165 6.83 -4.95 0.34
C ALA A 165 8.21 -4.38 -0.07
N PRO A 166 8.94 -4.92 -1.07
CA PRO A 166 10.16 -4.29 -1.59
C PRO A 166 9.95 -2.88 -2.15
N PHE A 167 8.84 -2.64 -2.86
CA PHE A 167 8.48 -1.30 -3.35
C PHE A 167 8.28 -0.34 -2.18
N VAL A 168 7.47 -0.76 -1.20
CA VAL A 168 7.16 0.06 -0.01
C VAL A 168 8.43 0.33 0.80
N ALA A 169 9.32 -0.65 0.96
CA ALA A 169 10.60 -0.46 1.63
C ALA A 169 11.48 0.60 0.94
N ARG A 170 11.54 0.60 -0.41
CA ARG A 170 12.24 1.63 -1.18
C ARG A 170 11.58 3.01 -1.01
N LEU A 171 10.26 3.08 -1.01
CA LEU A 171 9.50 4.32 -0.80
C LEU A 171 9.77 4.90 0.60
N LEU A 172 9.73 4.07 1.63
CA LEU A 172 10.05 4.47 3.01
C LEU A 172 11.51 4.92 3.14
N ALA A 173 12.44 4.23 2.48
CA ALA A 173 13.85 4.61 2.47
C ALA A 173 14.10 5.98 1.84
N ALA A 174 13.42 6.29 0.73
CA ALA A 174 13.49 7.60 0.08
C ALA A 174 13.01 8.75 0.99
N HIS A 175 12.14 8.44 1.96
CA HIS A 175 11.67 9.38 2.98
C HIS A 175 12.48 9.35 4.29
N GLY A 176 13.61 8.64 4.33
CA GLY A 176 14.46 8.54 5.52
C GLY A 176 13.87 7.68 6.65
N LEU A 177 12.95 6.77 6.32
CA LEU A 177 12.24 5.89 7.27
C LEU A 177 12.76 4.44 7.24
N SER A 178 13.94 4.21 6.66
CA SER A 178 14.58 2.89 6.63
C SER A 178 14.73 2.31 8.04
N GLY A 179 14.36 1.04 8.21
CA GLY A 179 14.52 0.31 9.47
C GLY A 179 13.51 0.68 10.56
N LEU A 180 12.57 1.59 10.30
CA LEU A 180 11.50 1.92 11.26
C LEU A 180 10.58 0.72 11.48
N PHE A 181 10.14 0.09 10.39
CA PHE A 181 9.25 -1.08 10.42
C PHE A 181 10.06 -2.37 10.33
N ASP A 182 9.74 -3.33 11.19
CA ASP A 182 10.37 -4.65 11.27
C ASP A 182 9.83 -5.63 10.22
N GLU A 183 8.62 -5.37 9.69
CA GLU A 183 7.99 -6.15 8.62
C GLU A 183 6.95 -5.30 7.87
N ILE A 184 6.73 -5.60 6.59
CA ILE A 184 5.77 -4.92 5.73
C ILE A 184 4.79 -5.96 5.13
N TYR A 185 3.52 -5.83 5.50
CA TYR A 185 2.41 -6.62 4.99
C TYR A 185 1.60 -5.80 3.99
N THR A 186 1.66 -6.15 2.71
CA THR A 186 0.85 -5.53 1.67
C THR A 186 -0.24 -6.50 1.18
N SER A 187 -1.38 -5.96 0.76
CA SER A 187 -2.41 -6.77 0.12
C SER A 187 -1.92 -7.40 -1.19
N SER A 188 -1.08 -6.72 -1.96
CA SER A 188 -0.46 -7.24 -3.18
C SER A 188 0.34 -8.53 -2.97
N ASP A 189 1.19 -8.59 -1.93
CA ASP A 189 2.03 -9.76 -1.64
C ASP A 189 1.23 -10.89 -1.03
N ARG A 190 0.25 -10.57 -0.18
CA ARG A 190 -0.55 -11.57 0.55
C ARG A 190 -1.83 -11.97 -0.18
N LYS A 191 -2.20 -11.25 -1.25
CA LYS A 191 -3.49 -11.33 -1.97
C LYS A 191 -4.69 -11.29 -1.02
N ARG A 192 -4.58 -10.48 0.03
CA ARG A 192 -5.53 -10.41 1.14
C ARG A 192 -5.66 -8.96 1.57
N PHE A 193 -6.89 -8.47 1.69
CA PHE A 193 -7.15 -7.10 2.08
C PHE A 193 -7.34 -6.93 3.61
N LYS A 194 -7.10 -5.73 4.11
CA LYS A 194 -7.52 -5.28 5.44
C LYS A 194 -9.01 -5.13 5.52
N TRP A 195 -9.66 -4.61 4.48
CA TRP A 195 -11.13 -4.44 4.49
C TRP A 195 -11.89 -5.77 4.54
N SER A 196 -11.32 -6.87 4.02
CA SER A 196 -11.84 -8.23 4.20
C SER A 196 -11.45 -8.84 5.56
N GLY A 197 -10.46 -8.24 6.22
CA GLY A 197 -9.84 -8.66 7.48
C GLY A 197 -8.77 -9.75 7.31
N ARG A 198 -8.60 -10.30 6.10
CA ARG A 198 -7.67 -11.41 5.86
C ARG A 198 -6.20 -11.00 5.94
N LEU A 199 -5.89 -9.72 5.70
CA LEU A 199 -4.52 -9.23 5.89
C LEU A 199 -4.12 -9.22 7.37
N TYR A 200 -5.06 -8.89 8.29
CA TYR A 200 -4.80 -8.96 9.72
C TYR A 200 -4.57 -10.40 10.18
N GLU A 201 -5.32 -11.36 9.65
CA GLU A 201 -5.09 -12.78 9.93
C GLU A 201 -3.68 -13.20 9.52
N ALA A 202 -3.24 -12.80 8.31
CA ALA A 202 -1.89 -13.08 7.82
C ALA A 202 -0.80 -12.40 8.67
N LEU A 203 -1.03 -11.17 9.13
CA LEU A 203 -0.13 -10.44 10.02
C LEU A 203 -0.01 -11.16 11.37
N VAL A 204 -1.14 -11.45 12.02
CA VAL A 204 -1.18 -12.13 13.34
C VAL A 204 -0.48 -13.49 13.28
N GLU A 205 -0.74 -14.27 12.22
CA GLU A 205 -0.10 -15.56 11.98
C GLU A 205 1.42 -15.43 11.82
N ALA A 206 1.87 -14.53 10.95
CA ALA A 206 3.29 -14.32 10.68
C ALA A 206 4.04 -13.79 11.91
N GLU A 207 3.41 -12.92 12.69
CA GLU A 207 3.95 -12.37 13.94
C GLU A 207 3.87 -13.34 15.12
N LYS A 208 3.19 -14.48 14.96
CA LYS A 208 2.93 -15.45 16.03
C LYS A 208 2.34 -14.76 17.27
N ALA A 209 1.46 -13.78 17.04
CA ALA A 209 0.77 -13.02 18.07
C ALA A 209 -0.65 -13.55 18.26
N ARG A 210 -1.29 -13.17 19.36
CA ARG A 210 -2.77 -13.24 19.45
C ARG A 210 -3.35 -11.94 18.91
N PRO A 211 -4.55 -11.94 18.31
CA PRO A 211 -5.15 -10.72 17.79
C PRO A 211 -5.18 -9.57 18.79
N GLU A 212 -5.55 -9.85 20.04
CA GLU A 212 -5.62 -8.86 21.13
C GLU A 212 -4.26 -8.28 21.55
N GLU A 213 -3.15 -8.84 21.08
CA GLU A 213 -1.79 -8.34 21.30
C GLU A 213 -1.33 -7.41 20.16
N VAL A 214 -2.16 -7.22 19.14
CA VAL A 214 -1.87 -6.34 18.00
C VAL A 214 -2.74 -5.09 18.11
N LEU A 215 -2.11 -3.93 17.98
CA LEU A 215 -2.79 -2.65 17.75
C LEU A 215 -2.60 -2.25 16.29
N HIS A 216 -3.68 -1.88 15.59
CA HIS A 216 -3.57 -1.28 14.26
C HIS A 216 -3.93 0.22 14.27
N ILE A 217 -3.13 1.01 13.56
CA ILE A 217 -3.29 2.46 13.43
C ILE A 217 -3.36 2.82 11.95
N GLY A 218 -4.50 3.38 11.51
CA GLY A 218 -4.71 3.80 10.12
C GLY A 218 -5.82 4.83 9.96
N ASP A 219 -5.95 5.41 8.77
CA ASP A 219 -6.87 6.50 8.47
C ASP A 219 -8.29 6.01 8.09
N ASN A 220 -8.42 4.80 7.56
CA ASN A 220 -9.66 4.32 7.00
C ASN A 220 -10.56 3.72 8.10
N PRO A 221 -11.70 4.35 8.46
CA PRO A 221 -12.51 3.85 9.57
C PRO A 221 -13.13 2.48 9.32
N TYR A 222 -13.22 2.04 8.06
CA TYR A 222 -13.69 0.71 7.70
C TYR A 222 -12.56 -0.32 7.74
N ALA A 223 -11.53 -0.11 6.91
CA ALA A 223 -10.45 -1.08 6.74
C ALA A 223 -9.56 -1.14 7.99
N ASP A 224 -9.24 0.00 8.59
CA ASP A 224 -8.29 0.10 9.70
C ASP A 224 -8.97 0.03 11.05
N GLY A 225 -10.21 0.52 11.15
CA GLY A 225 -10.99 0.47 12.39
C GLY A 225 -11.89 -0.76 12.50
N ARG A 226 -12.94 -0.81 11.68
CA ARG A 226 -13.99 -1.83 11.84
C ARG A 226 -13.53 -3.24 11.47
N ALA A 227 -12.74 -3.39 10.41
CA ALA A 227 -12.28 -4.69 9.96
C ALA A 227 -11.21 -5.27 10.89
N ALA A 228 -10.27 -4.44 11.39
CA ALA A 228 -9.32 -4.82 12.44
C ALA A 228 -10.06 -5.34 13.69
N ARG A 229 -10.98 -4.53 14.23
CA ARG A 229 -11.73 -4.87 15.45
C ARG A 229 -12.51 -6.18 15.34
N ARG A 230 -13.06 -6.49 14.17
CA ARG A 230 -13.77 -7.78 13.93
C ARG A 230 -12.84 -8.99 13.97
N ARG A 231 -11.55 -8.80 13.74
CA ARG A 231 -10.52 -9.83 13.85
C ARG A 231 -9.85 -9.85 15.23
N GLY A 232 -10.24 -8.96 16.14
CA GLY A 232 -9.66 -8.83 17.47
C GLY A 232 -8.40 -7.98 17.54
N VAL A 233 -8.07 -7.28 16.44
CA VAL A 233 -6.97 -6.31 16.29
C VAL A 233 -7.46 -4.88 16.51
#